data_AF-A0A1N7P617-F1
#
_entry.id   AF-A0A1N7P617-F1
#
_cell.length_a   1.000
_cell.length_b   1.000
_cell.length_c   1.000
_cell.angle_alpha   90.00
_cell.angle_beta   90.00
_cell.angle_gamma   90.00
#
_symmetry.space_group_name_H-M   'P 1'
#
loop_
_entity.id
_entity.type
_entity.pdbx_description
1 polymer ?
#
loop_
_entity_poly.entity_id
_entity_poly.type
_entity_poly.pdbx_seq_one_letter_code
_entity_poly.pdbx_strand_id
1 'polypeptide(L)'
;MEDNRVTLSLKLDDREVRLVPVIIEGYQLEIDGKNVTSFLSHDPPLMRAVAALEARGDFGVGDLETASERGKWKVSGNGQTEPAEND
;
A
#
# COMPACT_ATOMS: atom_id res chain seq x y z
N MET A 1 16.64 7.42 -15.47
CA MET A 1 16.23 7.76 -14.09
C MET A 1 15.59 6.50 -13.57
N GLU A 2 16.19 5.85 -12.57
CA GLU A 2 15.57 4.68 -11.95
C GLU A 2 14.31 5.15 -11.25
N ASP A 3 13.19 4.67 -11.77
CA ASP A 3 11.87 4.89 -11.21
C ASP A 3 11.77 4.01 -9.95
N ASN A 4 12.38 4.50 -8.87
CA ASN A 4 12.58 3.75 -7.63
C ASN A 4 11.29 3.73 -6.78
N ARG A 5 10.16 3.52 -7.43
CA ARG A 5 8.84 3.46 -6.80
C ARG A 5 8.70 2.13 -6.09
N VAL A 6 8.46 2.20 -4.78
CA VAL A 6 8.36 1.04 -3.90
C VAL A 6 6.91 0.69 -3.60
N THR A 7 6.64 -0.60 -3.37
CA THR A 7 5.37 -1.02 -2.78
C THR A 7 5.43 -0.78 -1.28
N LEU A 8 4.41 -0.11 -0.74
CA LEU A 8 4.21 -0.05 0.70
C LEU A 8 3.14 -1.06 1.09
N SER A 9 3.38 -1.87 2.12
CA SER A 9 2.40 -2.82 2.64
C SER A 9 2.25 -2.68 4.15
N LEU A 10 1.05 -2.92 4.66
CA LEU A 10 0.80 -3.05 6.09
C LEU A 10 -0.35 -4.02 6.34
N LYS A 11 -0.48 -4.50 7.58
CA LYS A 11 -1.58 -5.38 7.97
C LYS A 11 -2.53 -4.61 8.89
N LEU A 12 -3.80 -4.50 8.50
CA LEU A 12 -4.88 -3.86 9.26
C LEU A 12 -6.01 -4.85 9.44
N ASP A 13 -6.53 -5.01 10.66
CA ASP A 13 -7.65 -5.92 10.95
C ASP A 13 -7.53 -7.29 10.25
N ASP A 14 -6.35 -7.92 10.39
CA ASP A 14 -5.94 -9.15 9.71
C ASP A 14 -5.86 -9.16 8.17
N ARG A 15 -6.13 -8.03 7.51
CA ARG A 15 -6.09 -7.85 6.06
C ARG A 15 -4.82 -7.16 5.60
N GLU A 16 -4.32 -7.56 4.43
CA GLU A 16 -3.15 -6.94 3.84
C GLU A 16 -3.54 -5.71 3.03
N VAL A 17 -3.05 -4.53 3.42
CA VAL A 17 -3.24 -3.27 2.71
C VAL A 17 -1.95 -2.90 1.99
N ARG A 18 -2.03 -2.59 0.70
CA ARG A 18 -0.86 -2.25 -0.12
C ARG A 18 -1.05 -0.99 -0.94
N LEU A 19 0.01 -0.21 -1.09
CA LEU A 19 0.16 0.82 -2.11
C LEU A 19 1.16 0.34 -3.14
N VAL A 20 0.65 -0.16 -4.26
CA VAL A 20 1.43 -0.77 -5.33
C VAL A 20 1.65 0.27 -6.45
N PRO A 21 2.89 0.57 -6.84
CA PRO A 21 3.14 1.45 -7.97
C PRO A 21 2.64 0.80 -9.27
N VAL A 22 2.03 1.61 -10.15
CA VAL A 22 1.55 1.15 -11.46
C VAL A 22 2.41 1.68 -12.60
N ILE A 23 2.23 1.13 -13.81
CA ILE A 23 3.02 1.50 -15.00
C ILE A 23 2.87 2.99 -15.34
N ILE A 24 1.68 3.55 -15.13
CA ILE A 24 1.44 5.00 -15.19
C ILE A 24 1.96 5.66 -13.91
N GLU A 25 2.31 6.96 -13.93
CA GLU A 25 2.77 7.68 -12.72
C GLU A 25 1.69 7.70 -11.62
N GLY A 26 1.68 6.67 -10.78
CA GLY A 26 0.63 6.47 -9.80
C GLY A 26 0.81 5.23 -8.93
N TYR A 27 -0.15 5.08 -8.03
CA TYR A 27 -0.24 4.02 -7.04
C TYR A 27 -1.66 3.46 -6.97
N GLN A 28 -1.76 2.15 -6.79
CA GLN A 28 -3.00 1.44 -6.50
C GLN A 28 -3.07 1.11 -5.02
N LEU A 29 -4.16 1.49 -4.38
CA LEU A 29 -4.51 0.97 -3.06
C LEU A 29 -5.17 -0.38 -3.25
N GLU A 30 -4.58 -1.40 -2.66
CA GLU A 30 -5.11 -2.75 -2.66
C GLU A 30 -5.41 -3.20 -1.24
N ILE A 31 -6.45 -4.01 -1.08
CA ILE A 31 -6.69 -4.75 0.15
C ILE A 31 -6.89 -6.22 -0.21
N ASP A 32 -6.15 -7.10 0.45
CA ASP A 32 -6.09 -8.55 0.17
C ASP A 32 -5.88 -8.84 -1.32
N GLY A 33 -5.01 -8.03 -1.95
CA GLY A 33 -4.67 -8.10 -3.37
C GLY A 33 -5.77 -7.64 -4.34
N LYS A 34 -6.87 -7.07 -3.86
CA LYS A 34 -7.90 -6.47 -4.71
C LYS A 34 -7.72 -4.96 -4.79
N ASN A 35 -7.69 -4.42 -6.00
CA ASN A 35 -7.67 -2.98 -6.19
C ASN A 35 -8.94 -2.34 -5.61
N VAL A 36 -8.74 -1.31 -4.81
CA VAL A 36 -9.77 -0.49 -4.18
C VAL A 36 -9.94 0.81 -4.91
N THR A 37 -8.81 1.49 -5.11
CA THR A 37 -8.74 2.77 -5.79
C THR A 37 -7.34 3.01 -6.35
N SER A 38 -7.20 4.05 -7.16
CA SER A 38 -5.95 4.43 -7.80
C SER A 38 -5.70 5.91 -7.61
N PHE A 39 -4.42 6.28 -7.48
CA PHE A 39 -3.97 7.65 -7.29
C PHE A 39 -2.93 7.98 -8.36
N LEU A 40 -3.11 9.09 -9.05
CA LEU A 40 -2.06 9.69 -9.86
C LEU A 40 -1.14 10.46 -8.92
N SER A 41 0.07 9.93 -8.71
CA SER A 41 1.06 10.46 -7.76
C SER A 41 2.43 9.84 -8.03
N HIS A 42 3.48 10.65 -7.98
CA HIS A 42 4.85 10.18 -8.12
C HIS A 42 5.35 9.50 -6.83
N ASP A 43 4.91 9.99 -5.68
CA ASP A 43 5.21 9.43 -4.35
C ASP A 43 4.03 8.63 -3.77
N PRO A 44 4.28 7.66 -2.87
CA PRO A 44 3.22 6.90 -2.20
C PRO A 44 2.24 7.81 -1.42
N PRO A 45 0.96 7.87 -1.81
CA PRO A 45 0.02 8.86 -1.29
C PRO A 45 -0.67 8.39 0.00
N LEU A 46 0.11 8.20 1.07
CA LEU A 46 -0.35 7.63 2.36
C LEU A 46 -1.63 8.28 2.90
N MET A 47 -1.66 9.61 3.06
CA MET A 47 -2.81 10.32 3.61
C MET A 47 -4.08 10.13 2.75
N ARG A 48 -3.92 10.03 1.42
CA ARG A 48 -5.05 9.78 0.52
C ARG A 48 -5.52 8.33 0.60
N ALA A 49 -4.60 7.39 0.84
CA ALA A 49 -4.93 6.00 1.09
C ALA A 49 -5.75 5.87 2.38
N VAL A 50 -5.32 6.50 3.48
CA VAL A 50 -6.06 6.52 4.77
C VAL A 50 -7.45 7.11 4.59
N ALA A 51 -7.58 8.25 3.90
CA ALA A 51 -8.88 8.84 3.62
C ALA A 51 -9.79 7.93 2.79
N ALA A 52 -9.23 7.16 1.85
CA ALA A 52 -9.99 6.17 1.07
C ALA A 52 -10.44 4.98 1.91
N LEU A 53 -9.62 4.55 2.87
CA LEU A 53 -9.97 3.51 3.85
C LEU A 53 -11.11 3.98 4.78
N GLU A 54 -11.00 5.20 5.29
CA GLU A 54 -12.01 5.85 6.14
C GLU A 54 -13.33 6.00 5.39
N ALA A 55 -13.31 6.52 4.16
CA ALA A 55 -14.51 6.72 3.34
C ALA A 55 -15.26 5.41 3.03
N ARG A 56 -14.54 4.28 3.03
CA ARG A 56 -15.16 2.96 2.86
C ARG A 56 -15.73 2.37 4.14
N GLY A 57 -15.26 2.82 5.31
CA GLY A 57 -15.63 2.24 6.60
C GLY A 57 -15.11 0.81 6.78
N ASP A 58 -14.05 0.43 6.07
CA ASP A 58 -13.46 -0.92 6.15
C ASP A 58 -12.64 -1.14 7.43
N PHE A 59 -12.28 -0.07 8.14
CA PHE A 59 -11.32 -0.07 9.26
C PHE A 59 -11.72 0.89 10.38
N GLY A 60 -11.28 0.60 11.63
CA GLY A 60 -11.52 1.45 12.79
C GLY A 60 -10.51 2.60 12.95
N VAL A 61 -10.75 3.51 13.88
CA VAL A 61 -9.88 4.70 14.11
C VAL A 61 -8.41 4.31 14.37
N GLY A 62 -8.16 3.30 15.21
CA GLY A 62 -6.79 2.87 15.52
C GLY A 62 -6.05 2.22 14.34
N ASP A 63 -6.78 1.56 13.43
CA ASP A 63 -6.23 1.05 12.17
C ASP A 63 -5.81 2.20 11.25
N LEU A 64 -6.63 3.24 11.18
CA LEU A 64 -6.35 4.44 10.37
C LEU A 64 -5.16 5.24 10.91
N GLU A 65 -5.01 5.35 12.24
CA GLU A 65 -3.83 5.94 12.87
C GLU A 65 -2.56 5.19 12.45
N THR A 66 -2.60 3.85 12.54
CA THR A 66 -1.49 2.99 12.09
C THR A 66 -1.16 3.20 10.61
N ALA A 67 -2.17 3.33 9.75
CA ALA A 67 -1.99 3.57 8.32
C ALA A 67 -1.46 4.99 7.99
N SER A 68 -1.68 5.98 8.85
CA SER A 68 -1.19 7.34 8.67
C SER A 68 0.31 7.49 8.90
N GLU A 69 0.90 6.60 9.69
CA GLU A 69 2.31 6.65 10.08
C GLU A 69 3.20 5.89 9.08
N ARG A 70 4.02 6.61 8.30
CA ARG A 70 4.95 6.01 7.32
C ARG A 70 5.85 4.90 7.89
N GLY A 71 6.25 4.99 9.16
CA GLY A 71 7.10 4.00 9.83
C GLY A 71 6.42 2.65 10.13
N LYS A 72 5.08 2.57 10.01
CA LYS A 72 4.31 1.33 10.19
C LYS A 72 4.19 0.53 8.90
N TRP A 73 4.40 1.19 7.76
CA TRP A 73 4.41 0.53 6.47
C TRP A 73 5.72 -0.20 6.26
N LYS A 74 5.60 -1.47 5.86
CA LYS A 74 6.72 -2.24 5.34
C LYS A 74 6.95 -1.82 3.90
N VAL A 75 8.20 -1.60 3.55
CA VAL A 75 8.61 -1.31 2.18
C VAL A 75 9.01 -2.62 1.53
N SER A 76 8.35 -2.97 0.43
CA SER A 76 8.73 -4.10 -0.42
C SER A 76 9.10 -3.57 -1.79
N GLY A 77 10.34 -3.84 -2.20
CA GLY A 77 10.92 -3.34 -3.44
C GLY A 77 11.22 -4.47 -4.42
N ASN A 78 10.90 -4.19 -5.68
CA ASN A 78 11.25 -4.89 -6.92
C ASN A 78 10.47 -6.17 -7.24
N GLY A 79 9.89 -6.18 -8.44
CA GLY A 79 9.31 -7.34 -9.12
C GLY A 79 10.35 -8.41 -9.49
N GLN A 80 11.18 -8.83 -8.54
CA GLN A 80 11.76 -10.15 -8.52
C GLN A 80 10.88 -11.00 -7.62
N THR A 81 10.13 -11.91 -8.25
CA THR A 81 9.78 -13.17 -7.62
C THR A 81 11.08 -13.86 -7.24
N GLU A 82 11.53 -13.66 -6.00
CA GLU A 82 12.31 -14.71 -5.34
C GLU A 82 11.30 -15.82 -5.02
N PRO A 83 11.46 -17.03 -5.56
CA PRO A 83 10.63 -18.14 -5.14
C PRO A 83 10.84 -18.34 -3.64
N ALA A 84 9.77 -18.71 -2.94
CA ALA A 84 9.91 -19.34 -1.64
C ALA A 84 10.68 -20.67 -1.85
N GLU A 85 12.00 -20.64 -1.68
CA GLU A 85 12.84 -21.82 -1.48
C GLU A 85 13.51 -21.65 -0.10
N ASN A 86 12.94 -22.29 0.92
CA ASN A 86 13.36 -23.58 1.50
C ASN A 86 14.68 -23.50 2.29
N ASP A 87 14.55 -23.40 3.62
CA ASP A 87 15.20 -24.33 4.57
C ASP A 87 14.31 -24.48 5.82
#